data_AF-A0A0J8AXF1-F1
#
_entry.id   AF-A0A0J8AXF1-F1
#
_cell.length_a   1.000
_cell.length_b   1.000
_cell.length_c   1.000
_cell.angle_alpha   90.00
_cell.angle_beta   90.00
_cell.angle_gamma   90.00
#
_symmetry.space_group_name_H-M   'P 1'
#
loop_
_entity.id
_entity.type
_entity.pdbx_description
1 polymer ?
#
loop_
_entity_poly.entity_id
_entity_poly.type
_entity_poly.pdbx_seq_one_letter_code
_entity_poly.pdbx_strand_id
1 'polypeptide(L)'
;GQLSKLSSSGKLNKYLFILFNDALLYGDYVKCHQVLHLGICMVEDIPDNDSRILDKKLTNAFQIRSPRKEFIVIADNPQQKSLWLNTIARTLVAHRSSERKGWVDSVTMIAEKGLFHLLIVRLMLVPSVSSPSLKSDDERLLI
;
A
#
# COMPACT_ATOMS: atom_id res chain seq x y z
N GLY A 1 -14.89 -3.60 -6.88
CA GLY A 1 -16.01 -2.87 -6.24
C GLY A 1 -16.06 -1.44 -6.72
N GLN A 2 -17.23 -0.82 -6.74
CA GLN A 2 -17.37 0.60 -7.11
C GLN A 2 -17.00 1.50 -5.92
N LEU A 3 -16.21 2.54 -6.18
CA LEU A 3 -15.84 3.57 -5.21
C LEU A 3 -15.78 4.94 -5.90
N SER A 4 -15.89 6.02 -5.13
CA SER A 4 -15.77 7.38 -5.66
C SER A 4 -14.37 7.93 -5.42
N LYS A 5 -13.70 8.42 -6.45
CA LYS A 5 -12.40 9.10 -6.33
C LYS A 5 -12.60 10.61 -6.28
N LEU A 6 -11.96 11.26 -5.32
CA LEU A 6 -11.88 12.72 -5.25
C LEU A 6 -10.82 13.22 -6.24
N SER A 7 -11.24 14.05 -7.19
CA SER A 7 -10.34 14.72 -8.13
C SER A 7 -9.70 15.96 -7.50
N SER A 8 -8.62 16.46 -8.11
CA SER A 8 -7.95 17.70 -7.67
C SER A 8 -8.87 18.92 -7.73
N SER A 9 -9.89 18.92 -8.60
CA SER A 9 -10.91 19.97 -8.68
C SER A 9 -12.03 19.82 -7.64
N GLY A 10 -11.93 18.86 -6.72
CA GLY A 10 -12.95 18.60 -5.70
C GLY A 10 -14.15 17.79 -6.18
N LYS A 11 -14.23 17.43 -7.46
CA LYS A 11 -15.31 16.60 -8.00
C LYS A 11 -15.12 15.12 -7.66
N LEU A 12 -16.21 14.45 -7.28
CA LEU A 12 -16.25 13.00 -7.09
C LEU A 12 -16.61 12.30 -8.40
N ASN A 13 -15.84 11.28 -8.76
CA ASN A 13 -16.10 10.44 -9.92
C ASN A 13 -16.13 8.97 -9.50
N LYS A 14 -17.17 8.24 -9.90
CA LYS A 14 -17.28 6.80 -9.62
C LYS A 14 -16.40 6.00 -10.58
N TYR A 15 -15.65 5.05 -10.02
CA TYR A 15 -14.81 4.11 -10.75
C TYR A 15 -15.01 2.70 -10.24
N LEU A 16 -14.72 1.72 -11.10
CA LEU A 16 -14.56 0.33 -10.71
C LEU A 16 -13.12 0.11 -10.25
N PHE A 17 -12.96 -0.29 -8.99
CA PHE A 17 -11.68 -0.70 -8.41
C PHE A 17 -11.58 -2.23 -8.38
N ILE A 18 -10.42 -2.76 -8.77
CA ILE A 18 -10.13 -4.19 -8.78
C ILE A 18 -8.79 -4.42 -8.07
N LEU A 19 -8.80 -5.24 -7.02
CA LEU A 19 -7.62 -5.59 -6.25
C LEU A 19 -7.18 -7.01 -6.61
N PHE A 20 -5.97 -7.12 -7.13
CA PHE A 20 -5.25 -8.38 -7.32
C PHE A 20 -4.27 -8.60 -6.15
N ASN A 21 -3.56 -9.71 -6.17
CA ASN A 21 -2.55 -10.08 -5.16
C ASN A 21 -1.32 -9.15 -5.16
N ASP A 22 -1.01 -8.51 -6.29
CA ASP A 22 0.19 -7.69 -6.50
C ASP A 22 -0.13 -6.28 -7.06
N ALA A 23 -1.37 -6.04 -7.49
CA ALA A 23 -1.76 -4.77 -8.10
C ALA A 23 -3.16 -4.31 -7.68
N LEU A 24 -3.34 -2.98 -7.64
CA LEU A 24 -4.64 -2.33 -7.54
C LEU A 24 -4.90 -1.53 -8.82
N LEU A 25 -6.02 -1.80 -9.47
CA LEU A 25 -6.43 -1.11 -10.68
C LEU A 25 -7.70 -0.32 -10.44
N TYR A 26 -7.86 0.77 -11.19
CA TYR A 26 -9.16 1.41 -11.31
C TYR A 26 -9.39 1.96 -12.72
N GLY A 27 -10.67 2.02 -13.09
CA GLY A 27 -11.11 2.55 -14.37
C GLY A 27 -12.62 2.77 -14.40
N ASP A 28 -13.08 3.29 -15.53
CA ASP A 28 -14.51 3.29 -15.85
C ASP A 28 -14.83 2.07 -16.73
N TYR A 29 -16.07 1.95 -17.20
CA TYR A 29 -16.48 0.83 -18.06
C TYR A 29 -15.83 0.83 -19.44
N VAL A 30 -15.23 1.94 -19.86
CA VAL A 30 -14.67 2.14 -21.19
C VAL A 30 -13.15 1.96 -21.18
N LYS A 31 -12.47 2.36 -20.10
CA LYS A 31 -11.01 2.32 -20.01
C LYS A 31 -10.48 2.07 -18.60
N CYS A 32 -9.35 1.38 -18.55
CA CYS A 32 -8.48 1.36 -17.36
C CYS A 32 -7.75 2.70 -17.24
N HIS A 33 -7.84 3.35 -16.08
CA HIS A 33 -7.17 4.64 -15.84
C HIS A 33 -5.79 4.47 -15.20
N GLN A 34 -5.62 3.48 -14.33
CA GLN A 34 -4.37 3.28 -13.63
C GLN A 34 -4.22 1.85 -13.13
N VAL A 35 -2.98 1.36 -13.21
CA VAL A 35 -2.48 0.21 -12.46
C VAL A 35 -1.49 0.71 -11.41
N LEU A 36 -1.65 0.25 -10.17
CA LEU A 36 -0.80 0.57 -9.03
C LEU A 36 -0.17 -0.72 -8.50
N HIS A 37 1.16 -0.81 -8.52
CA HIS A 37 1.86 -1.97 -7.99
C HIS A 37 1.88 -1.93 -6.45
N LEU A 38 1.34 -2.96 -5.81
CA LEU A 38 1.13 -2.97 -4.35
C LEU A 38 2.45 -2.92 -3.57
N GLY A 39 3.54 -3.50 -4.08
CA GLY A 39 4.86 -3.46 -3.45
C GLY A 39 5.36 -2.05 -3.10
N ILE A 40 4.87 -1.02 -3.81
CA ILE A 40 5.24 0.39 -3.60
C ILE A 40 4.05 1.27 -3.18
N CYS A 41 2.89 0.68 -2.87
CA CYS A 41 1.71 1.42 -2.45
C CYS A 41 1.56 1.46 -0.93
N MET A 42 0.95 2.55 -0.46
CA MET A 42 0.49 2.73 0.90
C MET A 42 -0.99 3.08 0.90
N VAL A 43 -1.70 2.61 1.92
CA VAL A 43 -3.09 2.98 2.17
C VAL A 43 -3.18 3.57 3.57
N GLU A 44 -3.96 4.65 3.70
CA GLU A 44 -4.08 5.42 4.94
C GLU A 44 -5.54 5.73 5.19
N ASP A 45 -5.99 5.51 6.43
CA ASP A 45 -7.33 5.90 6.83
C ASP A 45 -7.46 7.44 6.91
N ILE A 46 -8.57 7.98 6.44
CA ILE A 46 -8.91 9.40 6.63
C ILE A 46 -10.13 9.48 7.56
N PRO A 47 -9.97 9.98 8.80
CA PRO A 47 -11.07 10.23 9.71
C PRO A 47 -12.04 11.28 9.17
N ASP A 48 -13.33 11.18 9.50
CA ASP A 48 -14.36 12.09 8.98
C ASP A 48 -14.19 13.55 9.46
N ASN A 49 -13.38 13.80 10.49
CA ASN A 49 -13.03 15.14 10.99
C ASN A 49 -11.77 15.74 10.32
N ASP A 50 -11.17 15.05 9.36
CA ASP A 50 -9.98 15.51 8.65
C ASP A 50 -10.32 16.66 7.69
N SER A 51 -9.57 17.75 7.75
CA SER A 51 -9.81 18.97 6.95
C SER A 51 -9.82 18.72 5.44
N ARG A 52 -9.12 17.68 4.95
CA ARG A 52 -9.10 17.30 3.52
C ARG A 52 -10.50 16.98 2.99
N ILE A 53 -11.37 16.45 3.86
CA ILE A 53 -12.72 15.97 3.51
C ILE A 53 -13.85 16.71 4.25
N LEU A 54 -13.58 17.25 5.44
CA LEU A 54 -14.57 17.92 6.29
C LEU A 54 -15.22 19.12 5.59
N ASP A 55 -14.41 19.98 4.96
CA ASP A 55 -14.89 21.17 4.24
C ASP A 55 -15.83 20.82 3.07
N LYS A 56 -15.71 19.59 2.55
CA LYS A 56 -16.49 19.05 1.44
C LYS A 56 -17.67 18.21 1.93
N LYS A 57 -17.87 18.09 3.25
CA LYS A 57 -18.89 17.24 3.89
C LYS A 57 -18.84 15.79 3.41
N LEU A 58 -17.65 15.28 3.15
CA LEU A 58 -17.42 13.90 2.73
C LEU A 58 -17.10 13.03 3.95
N THR A 59 -17.50 11.77 3.91
CA THR A 59 -17.25 10.77 4.95
C THR A 59 -16.75 9.47 4.33
N ASN A 60 -16.31 8.51 5.15
CA ASN A 60 -15.87 7.19 4.69
C ASN A 60 -14.70 7.26 3.69
N ALA A 61 -13.77 8.20 3.94
CA ALA A 61 -12.61 8.41 3.10
C ALA A 61 -11.40 7.55 3.51
N PHE A 62 -10.55 7.26 2.54
CA PHE A 62 -9.20 6.76 2.75
C PHE A 62 -8.29 7.22 1.60
N GLN A 63 -6.99 7.31 1.85
CA GLN A 63 -6.00 7.72 0.86
C GLN A 63 -5.24 6.51 0.31
N ILE A 64 -4.98 6.52 -0.99
CA ILE A 64 -4.06 5.59 -1.64
C ILE A 64 -2.88 6.41 -2.15
N ARG A 65 -1.68 6.04 -1.73
CA ARG A 65 -0.42 6.72 -2.08
C ARG A 65 0.53 5.75 -2.79
N SER A 66 1.11 6.21 -3.88
CA SER A 66 2.19 5.56 -4.62
C SER A 66 3.22 6.64 -5.01
N PRO A 67 4.47 6.27 -5.34
CA PRO A 67 5.51 7.26 -5.65
C PRO A 67 5.16 8.24 -6.77
N ARG A 68 4.28 7.84 -7.69
CA ARG A 68 3.89 8.64 -8.86
C ARG A 68 2.51 9.26 -8.73
N LYS A 69 1.71 8.84 -7.75
CA LYS A 69 0.29 9.20 -7.69
C LYS A 69 -0.29 8.98 -6.30
N GLU A 70 -1.02 9.97 -5.83
CA GLU A 70 -1.86 9.89 -4.65
C GLU A 70 -3.28 10.35 -4.97
N PHE A 71 -4.26 9.78 -4.27
CA PHE A 71 -5.65 10.21 -4.38
C PHE A 71 -6.47 9.74 -3.18
N ILE A 72 -7.54 10.49 -2.91
CA ILE A 72 -8.53 10.15 -1.89
C ILE A 72 -9.67 9.36 -2.55
N VAL A 73 -10.08 8.31 -1.88
CA VAL A 73 -11.19 7.45 -2.25
C VAL A 73 -12.26 7.54 -1.18
N ILE A 74 -13.51 7.61 -1.61
CA ILE A 74 -14.71 7.70 -0.78
C ILE A 74 -15.51 6.43 -1.02
N ALA A 75 -15.78 5.70 0.07
CA ALA A 75 -16.69 4.57 0.06
C ALA A 75 -18.14 5.04 0.31
N ASP A 76 -19.10 4.25 -0.12
CA ASP A 76 -20.53 4.56 0.05
C ASP A 76 -20.97 4.44 1.53
N ASN A 77 -20.27 3.63 2.33
CA ASN A 77 -20.58 3.39 3.74
C ASN A 77 -19.32 2.95 4.54
N PRO A 78 -19.34 3.04 5.88
CA PRO A 78 -18.17 2.72 6.71
C PRO A 78 -17.77 1.23 6.66
N GLN A 79 -18.73 0.33 6.40
CA GLN A 79 -18.45 -1.10 6.24
C GLN A 79 -17.63 -1.35 4.97
N GLN A 80 -17.99 -0.70 3.86
CA GLN A 80 -17.26 -0.78 2.59
C GLN A 80 -15.87 -0.17 2.72
N LYS A 81 -15.72 0.98 3.40
CA LYS A 81 -14.42 1.57 3.73
C LYS A 81 -13.54 0.58 4.50
N SER A 82 -14.06 0.04 5.60
CA SER A 82 -13.35 -0.93 6.44
C SER A 82 -12.96 -2.18 5.66
N LEU A 83 -13.85 -2.69 4.80
CA LEU A 83 -13.57 -3.83 3.93
C LEU A 83 -12.39 -3.56 3.01
N TRP A 84 -12.38 -2.42 2.32
CA TRP A 84 -11.29 -2.07 1.41
C TRP A 84 -9.96 -1.85 2.11
N LEU A 85 -9.95 -1.08 3.20
CA LEU A 85 -8.75 -0.85 4.01
C LEU A 85 -8.14 -2.16 4.49
N ASN A 86 -8.96 -3.03 5.12
CA ASN A 86 -8.50 -4.31 5.65
C ASN A 86 -8.07 -5.28 4.56
N THR A 87 -8.70 -5.25 3.39
CA THR A 87 -8.33 -6.15 2.28
C THR A 87 -7.02 -5.69 1.64
N ILE A 88 -6.86 -4.39 1.35
CA ILE A 88 -5.62 -3.85 0.80
C ILE A 88 -4.46 -4.07 1.78
N ALA A 89 -4.65 -3.79 3.07
CA ALA A 89 -3.62 -4.00 4.09
C ALA A 89 -3.19 -5.47 4.18
N ARG A 90 -4.14 -6.41 4.18
CA ARG A 90 -3.85 -7.85 4.17
C ARG A 90 -3.09 -8.27 2.91
N THR A 91 -3.52 -7.80 1.73
CA THR A 91 -2.84 -8.09 0.48
C THR A 91 -1.41 -7.54 0.46
N LEU A 92 -1.18 -6.34 0.97
CA LEU A 92 0.17 -5.75 1.09
C LEU A 92 1.09 -6.59 1.98
N VAL A 93 0.59 -7.06 3.13
CA VAL A 93 1.34 -7.94 4.04
C VAL A 93 1.65 -9.29 3.37
N ALA A 94 0.66 -9.89 2.72
CA ALA A 94 0.82 -11.16 2.00
C ALA A 94 1.84 -11.03 0.86
N HIS A 95 1.72 -9.99 0.03
CA HIS A 95 2.64 -9.70 -1.07
C HIS A 95 4.09 -9.58 -0.58
N ARG A 96 4.35 -8.71 0.41
CA ARG A 96 5.69 -8.54 1.01
C ARG A 96 6.24 -9.81 1.64
N SER A 97 5.37 -10.68 2.16
CA SER A 97 5.80 -11.95 2.75
C SER A 97 6.13 -13.00 1.68
N SER A 98 5.37 -13.02 0.58
CA SER A 98 5.65 -13.88 -0.57
C SER A 98 6.96 -13.50 -1.29
N GLU A 99 7.23 -12.20 -1.47
CA GLU A 99 8.49 -11.72 -2.05
C GLU A 99 9.68 -12.07 -1.15
N ARG A 100 9.54 -11.90 0.18
CA ARG A 100 10.58 -12.31 1.13
C ARG A 100 10.84 -13.81 1.09
N LYS A 101 9.80 -14.65 1.03
CA LYS A 101 9.98 -16.09 0.91
C LYS A 101 10.74 -16.45 -0.37
N GLY A 102 10.33 -15.90 -1.52
CA GLY A 102 11.02 -16.12 -2.79
C GLY A 102 12.47 -15.64 -2.76
N TRP A 103 12.76 -14.54 -2.07
CA TRP A 103 14.12 -14.06 -1.86
C TRP A 103 14.94 -15.02 -0.98
N VAL A 104 14.40 -15.44 0.17
CA VAL A 104 15.08 -16.40 1.06
C VAL A 104 15.37 -17.71 0.31
N ASP A 105 14.40 -18.25 -0.42
CA ASP A 105 14.58 -19.49 -1.20
C ASP A 105 15.69 -19.31 -2.25
N SER A 106 15.74 -18.15 -2.92
CA SER A 106 16.80 -17.82 -3.89
C SER A 106 18.18 -17.68 -3.23
N VAL A 107 18.26 -17.05 -2.06
CA VAL A 107 19.49 -16.87 -1.29
C VAL A 107 20.03 -18.21 -0.80
N THR A 108 19.17 -19.04 -0.21
CA THR A 108 19.53 -20.39 0.25
C THR A 108 20.06 -21.23 -0.91
N MET A 109 19.39 -21.23 -2.06
CA MET A 109 19.90 -21.90 -3.27
C MET A 109 21.27 -21.39 -3.74
N ILE A 110 21.52 -20.08 -3.70
CA ILE A 110 22.80 -19.50 -4.11
C ILE A 110 23.91 -19.88 -3.11
N ALA A 111 23.59 -19.87 -1.82
CA ALA A 111 24.52 -20.25 -0.74
C ALA A 111 24.89 -21.74 -0.82
N GLU A 112 23.91 -22.62 -1.02
CA GLU A 112 24.12 -24.08 -1.21
C GLU A 112 24.98 -24.38 -2.44
N LYS A 113 24.87 -23.57 -3.51
CA LYS A 113 25.66 -23.72 -4.74
C LYS A 113 27.02 -23.02 -4.70
N GLY A 114 27.40 -22.38 -3.59
CA GLY A 114 28.69 -21.70 -3.43
C GLY A 114 28.88 -20.45 -4.33
N LEU A 115 27.80 -19.87 -4.85
CA LEU A 115 27.84 -18.79 -5.85
C LEU A 115 27.75 -17.38 -5.21
N PHE A 116 28.58 -17.13 -4.19
CA PHE A 116 28.54 -15.90 -3.37
C PHE A 116 28.67 -14.59 -4.17
N HIS A 117 29.38 -14.61 -5.31
CA HIS A 117 29.44 -13.47 -6.23
C HIS A 117 28.03 -13.02 -6.67
N LEU A 118 27.13 -13.94 -7.02
CA LEU A 118 25.79 -13.59 -7.51
C LEU A 118 24.89 -13.02 -6.40
N LEU A 119 25.18 -13.37 -5.14
CA LEU A 119 24.50 -12.84 -3.96
C LEU A 119 24.81 -11.35 -3.76
N ILE A 120 26.08 -10.97 -3.87
CA ILE A 120 26.57 -9.59 -3.66
C ILE A 120 26.01 -8.64 -4.73
N VAL A 121 26.03 -9.05 -6.00
CA VAL A 121 25.50 -8.23 -7.11
C VAL A 121 24.00 -7.98 -6.95
N ARG A 122 23.25 -8.97 -6.44
CA ARG A 122 21.80 -8.86 -6.30
C ARG A 122 21.37 -8.11 -5.04
N LEU A 123 22.15 -8.16 -3.96
CA LEU A 123 21.95 -7.33 -2.75
C LEU A 123 22.13 -5.83 -3.04
N MET A 124 23.05 -5.46 -3.94
CA MET A 124 23.26 -4.06 -4.33
C MET A 124 22.14 -3.46 -5.20
N LEU A 125 21.22 -4.27 -5.73
CA LEU A 125 20.12 -3.83 -6.61
C LEU A 125 18.76 -3.76 -5.91
N VAL A 126 18.66 -4.12 -4.63
CA VAL A 126 17.41 -3.97 -3.86
C VAL A 126 17.31 -2.52 -3.36
N PRO A 127 16.24 -1.76 -3.68
CA PRO A 127 16.05 -0.44 -3.10
C PRO A 127 15.92 -0.59 -1.58
N SER A 128 16.74 0.13 -0.83
CA SER A 128 16.75 0.15 0.62
C SER A 128 15.36 0.43 1.18
N VAL A 129 14.68 -0.59 1.70
CA VAL A 129 13.54 -0.40 2.60
C VAL A 129 14.14 0.03 3.92
N SER A 130 14.02 1.32 4.25
CA SER A 130 14.43 1.88 5.54
C SER A 130 13.78 1.08 6.68
N SER A 131 14.60 0.42 7.47
CA SER A 131 14.21 -0.32 8.67
C SER A 131 13.50 0.61 9.67
N PRO A 132 12.47 0.15 10.39
CA PRO A 132 11.92 0.91 11.50
C PRO A 132 12.95 0.94 12.63
N SER A 133 13.23 2.14 13.15
CA SER A 133 14.10 2.36 14.30
C SER A 133 13.59 1.57 15.50
N LEU A 134 14.35 0.57 15.94
CA LEU A 134 14.24 0.01 17.29
C LEU A 134 14.46 1.17 18.27
N LYS A 135 13.41 1.60 18.96
CA LYS A 135 13.57 2.42 20.16
C LYS A 135 14.19 1.52 21.21
N SER A 136 15.34 1.95 21.73
CA SER A 136 15.98 1.34 22.89
C SER A 136 15.06 1.49 24.09
N ASP A 137 14.59 0.36 24.62
CA ASP A 137 14.23 0.25 26.03
C ASP A 137 15.53 0.35 26.83
N ASP A 138 15.79 1.52 27.41
CA ASP A 138 16.56 1.66 28.66
C ASP A 138 16.52 3.12 29.13
N GLU A 139 16.53 3.28 30.46
CA GLU A 139 16.39 4.50 31.30
C GLU A 139 14.95 4.93 31.63
N ARG A 140 14.44 4.94 32.88
CA ARG A 140 15.03 4.80 34.22
C ARG A 140 13.92 4.42 35.21
N LEU A 141 14.12 3.33 35.94
CA LEU A 141 13.75 3.24 37.35
C LEU A 141 14.68 4.15 38.13
N LEU A 142 14.17 5.24 38.71
CA LEU A 142 14.63 5.79 39.99
C LEU A 142 13.43 6.52 40.60
N ILE A 143 12.96 5.97 41.73
CA ILE A 143 12.07 6.60 42.71
C ILE A 143 12.85 7.71 43.42
#